data_AF-A0A7T8HMP6-F1
#
_entry.id   AF-A0A7T8HMP6-F1
#
_cell.length_a   1.000
_cell.length_b   1.000
_cell.length_c   1.000
_cell.angle_alpha   90.00
_cell.angle_beta   90.00
_cell.angle_gamma   90.00
#
_symmetry.space_group_name_H-M   'P 1'
#
loop_
_entity.id
_entity.type
_entity.pdbx_description
1 polymer ?
#
loop_
_entity_poly.entity_id
_entity_poly.type
_entity_poly.pdbx_seq_one_letter_code
_entity_poly.pdbx_strand_id
1 'polypeptide(L)'
;MARGGPRGGGNSGGGNNSSNGRGGNAATLHSSRSLRRRPCGTRLPPVKTIPPAFEEGFQARNQDLTPSQAETTAITNLVNKIQNVLDGLIVSPGNFEACQIEEVRQVGTFKKGTMIAGNNVAYLVVVLKTLPTKEAIEALGKKVWETLKLKEPKE
;
A
#
# COMPACT_ATOMS: atom_id res chain seq x y z
N MET A 1 -40.79 -44.85 30.39
CA MET A 1 -40.08 -43.87 31.25
C MET A 1 -40.90 -42.59 31.24
N ALA A 2 -41.51 -42.24 32.38
CA ALA A 2 -42.38 -41.09 32.54
C ALA A 2 -42.11 -40.43 33.90
N ARG A 3 -42.38 -39.12 33.94
CA ARG A 3 -42.68 -38.25 35.10
C ARG A 3 -41.51 -37.67 35.92
N GLY A 4 -41.48 -36.33 35.91
CA GLY A 4 -41.69 -35.52 37.13
C GLY A 4 -40.45 -35.00 37.85
N GLY A 5 -40.33 -33.67 37.98
CA GLY A 5 -39.61 -33.02 39.10
C GLY A 5 -40.37 -33.20 40.43
N PRO A 6 -40.19 -32.39 41.49
CA PRO A 6 -39.38 -31.16 41.67
C PRO A 6 -38.66 -31.12 43.07
N ARG A 7 -38.35 -29.90 43.56
CA ARG A 7 -37.91 -29.45 44.93
C ARG A 7 -36.43 -29.04 44.94
N GLY A 8 -36.10 -27.75 45.09
CA GLY A 8 -36.50 -26.81 46.15
C GLY A 8 -35.23 -26.57 47.00
N GLY A 9 -34.83 -25.38 47.46
CA GLY A 9 -35.39 -24.04 47.50
C GLY A 9 -34.39 -23.14 48.25
N GLY A 10 -34.79 -21.90 48.53
CA GLY A 10 -34.12 -21.01 49.49
C GLY A 10 -33.31 -19.90 48.82
N ASN A 11 -33.91 -18.74 48.55
CA ASN A 11 -34.13 -17.62 49.48
C ASN A 11 -32.87 -16.77 49.72
N SER A 12 -32.82 -15.60 49.11
CA SER A 12 -32.36 -14.37 49.76
C SER A 12 -32.91 -13.19 48.99
N GLY A 13 -33.97 -12.61 49.53
CA GLY A 13 -34.46 -11.30 49.15
C GLY A 13 -33.46 -10.22 49.52
N GLY A 14 -33.51 -9.11 48.78
CA GLY A 14 -32.64 -7.98 49.07
C GLY A 14 -32.85 -6.81 48.10
N GLY A 15 -33.83 -5.96 48.41
CA GLY A 15 -33.69 -4.51 48.23
C GLY A 15 -34.05 -3.94 46.86
N ASN A 16 -35.24 -3.33 46.82
CA ASN A 16 -35.50 -2.15 46.00
C ASN A 16 -34.41 -1.10 46.21
N ASN A 17 -33.87 -0.54 45.13
CA ASN A 17 -33.74 0.91 45.10
C ASN A 17 -33.89 1.47 43.70
N SER A 18 -34.91 2.32 43.56
CA SER A 18 -35.07 3.25 42.47
C SER A 18 -33.88 4.19 42.43
N SER A 19 -33.15 4.20 41.33
CA SER A 19 -32.48 5.42 40.88
C SER A 19 -32.49 5.44 39.36
N ASN A 20 -33.44 6.23 38.88
CA ASN A 20 -33.69 6.66 37.52
C ASN A 20 -32.44 7.35 36.95
N GLY A 21 -31.44 6.56 36.53
CA GLY A 21 -30.29 7.03 35.78
C GLY A 21 -30.62 6.95 34.30
N ARG A 22 -31.03 8.08 33.72
CA ARG A 22 -31.12 8.30 32.27
C ARG A 22 -29.74 8.09 31.65
N GLY A 23 -29.38 6.82 31.40
CA GLY A 23 -28.30 6.44 30.52
C GLY A 23 -28.76 6.78 29.11
N GLY A 24 -28.32 7.93 28.61
CA GLY A 24 -28.48 8.30 27.22
C GLY A 24 -27.94 7.17 26.37
N ASN A 25 -28.84 6.43 25.71
CA ASN A 25 -28.50 5.58 24.59
C ASN A 25 -27.97 6.54 23.53
N ALA A 26 -26.65 6.80 23.56
CA ALA A 26 -25.94 7.31 22.42
C ALA A 26 -26.33 6.36 21.28
N ALA A 27 -27.19 6.85 20.39
CA ALA A 27 -27.52 6.15 19.17
C ALA A 27 -26.17 5.82 18.55
N THR A 28 -25.78 4.54 18.59
CA THR A 28 -24.64 4.05 17.86
C THR A 28 -24.87 4.54 16.45
N LEU A 29 -24.09 5.55 16.04
CA LEU A 29 -24.12 6.08 14.69
C LEU A 29 -23.82 4.87 13.83
N HIS A 30 -24.85 4.30 13.20
CA HIS A 30 -24.66 3.38 12.12
C HIS A 30 -23.88 4.18 11.09
N SER A 31 -22.57 3.89 11.01
CA SER A 31 -21.71 4.38 9.94
C SER A 31 -22.47 4.11 8.66
N SER A 32 -23.02 5.18 8.09
CA SER A 32 -23.79 5.14 6.86
C SER A 32 -22.78 4.85 5.78
N ARG A 33 -22.35 3.59 5.68
CA ARG A 33 -21.50 3.12 4.60
C ARG A 33 -22.32 3.37 3.36
N SER A 34 -21.85 4.34 2.57
CA SER A 34 -22.35 4.62 1.23
C SER A 34 -22.73 3.29 0.58
N LEU A 35 -23.95 3.21 0.02
CA LEU A 35 -24.43 2.10 -0.79
C LEU A 35 -23.59 2.06 -2.09
N ARG A 36 -22.30 1.75 -1.97
CA ARG A 36 -21.53 1.17 -3.05
C ARG A 36 -22.22 -0.16 -3.32
N ARG A 37 -22.67 -0.37 -4.54
CA ARG A 37 -23.23 -1.64 -5.02
C ARG A 37 -22.17 -2.74 -4.78
N ARG A 38 -22.14 -3.28 -3.56
CA ARG A 38 -21.36 -4.47 -3.22
C ARG A 38 -21.93 -5.60 -4.09
N PRO A 39 -21.11 -6.56 -4.53
CA PRO A 39 -21.60 -7.70 -5.28
C PRO A 39 -22.41 -8.60 -4.35
N CYS A 40 -23.62 -8.18 -4.00
CA CYS A 40 -24.71 -9.07 -3.65
C CYS A 40 -25.32 -9.52 -4.98
N GLY A 41 -24.57 -10.36 -5.70
CA GLY A 41 -24.92 -10.81 -7.05
C GLY A 41 -26.30 -11.46 -7.17
N THR A 42 -26.89 -11.87 -6.06
CA THR A 42 -28.24 -12.47 -5.98
C THR A 42 -29.37 -11.46 -5.73
N ARG A 43 -29.08 -10.23 -5.27
CA ARG A 43 -30.11 -9.25 -4.89
C ARG A 43 -30.41 -8.22 -5.98
N LEU A 44 -29.50 -8.06 -6.95
CA LEU A 44 -29.63 -7.10 -8.06
C LEU A 44 -29.13 -7.73 -9.37
N PRO A 45 -29.88 -8.69 -9.97
CA PRO A 45 -29.51 -9.27 -11.24
C PRO A 45 -29.44 -8.17 -12.33
N PRO A 46 -28.42 -8.20 -13.20
CA PRO A 46 -28.32 -7.24 -14.30
C PRO A 46 -29.48 -7.44 -15.28
N VAL A 47 -30.20 -6.37 -15.61
CA VAL A 47 -31.31 -6.38 -16.59
C VAL A 47 -30.76 -6.46 -18.03
N LYS A 48 -29.54 -5.97 -18.25
CA LYS A 48 -28.80 -5.99 -19.53
C LYS A 48 -27.32 -6.25 -19.25
N THR A 49 -26.66 -6.97 -20.14
CA THR A 49 -25.20 -7.10 -20.14
C THR A 49 -24.54 -5.79 -20.55
N ILE A 50 -23.28 -5.61 -20.18
CA ILE A 50 -22.48 -4.45 -20.60
C ILE A 50 -22.35 -4.52 -22.13
N PRO A 51 -22.59 -3.41 -22.87
CA PRO A 51 -22.48 -3.43 -24.32
C PRO A 51 -21.02 -3.64 -24.75
N PRO A 52 -20.76 -4.43 -25.81
CA PRO A 52 -19.40 -4.78 -26.24
C PRO A 52 -18.56 -3.55 -26.63
N ALA A 53 -19.18 -2.54 -27.25
CA ALA A 53 -18.51 -1.28 -27.59
C ALA A 53 -17.94 -0.52 -26.37
N PHE A 54 -18.54 -0.70 -25.19
CA PHE A 54 -18.01 -0.10 -23.96
C PHE A 54 -16.78 -0.86 -23.44
N GLU A 55 -16.79 -2.19 -23.56
CA GLU A 55 -15.64 -3.03 -23.20
C GLU A 55 -14.45 -2.77 -24.14
N GLU A 56 -14.71 -2.67 -25.44
CA GLU A 56 -13.72 -2.31 -26.46
C GLU A 56 -13.13 -0.91 -26.21
N GLY A 57 -13.98 0.10 -25.94
CA GLY A 57 -13.52 1.44 -25.61
C GLY A 57 -12.65 1.50 -24.35
N PHE A 58 -12.99 0.70 -23.32
CA PHE A 58 -12.17 0.59 -22.12
C PHE A 58 -10.82 -0.08 -22.40
N GLN A 59 -10.80 -1.14 -23.20
CA GLN A 59 -9.57 -1.83 -23.59
C GLN A 59 -8.66 -0.92 -24.43
N ALA A 60 -9.22 -0.17 -25.39
CA ALA A 60 -8.46 0.79 -26.18
C ALA A 60 -7.83 1.86 -25.29
N ARG A 61 -8.60 2.46 -24.37
CA ARG A 61 -8.07 3.43 -23.41
C ARG A 61 -7.02 2.84 -22.48
N ASN A 62 -7.15 1.58 -22.10
CA ASN A 62 -6.14 0.90 -21.29
C ASN A 62 -4.83 0.70 -22.08
N GLN A 63 -4.91 0.34 -23.36
CA GLN A 63 -3.73 0.21 -24.22
C GLN A 63 -3.02 1.56 -24.40
N ASP A 64 -3.77 2.65 -24.61
CA ASP A 64 -3.21 4.00 -24.74
C ASP A 64 -2.45 4.45 -23.49
N LEU A 65 -2.91 4.03 -22.31
CA LEU A 65 -2.33 4.42 -21.02
C LEU A 65 -1.22 3.46 -20.56
N THR A 66 -1.13 2.27 -21.15
CA THR A 66 -0.12 1.26 -20.78
C THR A 66 1.24 1.71 -21.32
N PRO A 67 2.29 1.79 -20.47
CA PRO A 67 3.62 2.18 -20.91
C PRO A 67 4.14 1.21 -21.97
N SER A 68 4.91 1.72 -22.92
CA SER A 68 5.53 0.89 -23.94
C SER A 68 6.53 -0.09 -23.32
N GLN A 69 6.78 -1.21 -24.00
CA GLN A 69 7.77 -2.19 -23.57
C GLN A 69 9.17 -1.56 -23.48
N ALA A 70 9.52 -0.67 -24.40
CA ALA A 70 10.79 0.05 -24.38
C ALA A 70 10.95 0.94 -23.14
N GLU A 71 9.90 1.69 -22.78
CA GLU A 71 9.87 2.56 -21.60
C GLU A 71 10.02 1.75 -20.31
N THR A 72 9.25 0.67 -20.21
CA THR A 72 9.26 -0.24 -19.06
C THR A 72 10.64 -0.87 -18.87
N THR A 73 11.26 -1.34 -19.95
CA THR A 73 12.61 -1.92 -19.90
C THR A 73 13.66 -0.86 -19.54
N ALA A 74 13.58 0.35 -20.10
CA ALA A 74 14.51 1.44 -19.80
C ALA A 74 14.52 1.80 -18.31
N ILE A 75 13.34 1.97 -17.68
CA ILE A 75 13.28 2.24 -16.23
C ILE A 75 13.78 1.06 -15.43
N THR A 76 13.36 -0.16 -15.78
CA THR A 76 13.76 -1.36 -15.03
C THR A 76 15.28 -1.47 -14.99
N ASN A 77 15.94 -1.21 -16.12
CA ASN A 77 17.40 -1.18 -16.20
C ASN A 77 18.00 -0.08 -15.30
N LEU A 78 17.46 1.13 -15.34
CA LEU A 78 17.93 2.24 -14.50
C LEU A 78 17.76 1.95 -13.00
N VAL A 79 16.59 1.47 -12.59
CA VAL A 79 16.28 1.13 -11.20
C VAL A 79 17.20 0.04 -10.70
N ASN A 80 17.41 -1.02 -11.49
CA ASN A 80 18.31 -2.11 -11.11
C ASN A 80 19.76 -1.62 -10.96
N LYS A 81 20.24 -0.74 -11.84
CA LYS A 81 21.59 -0.15 -11.74
C LYS A 81 21.77 0.64 -10.45
N ILE A 82 20.82 1.52 -10.12
CA ILE A 82 20.85 2.33 -8.90
C ILE A 82 20.73 1.44 -7.65
N GLN A 83 19.80 0.49 -7.67
CA GLN A 83 19.59 -0.48 -6.59
C GLN A 83 20.88 -1.25 -6.28
N ASN A 84 21.56 -1.77 -7.32
CA ASN A 84 22.83 -2.49 -7.16
C ASN A 84 23.95 -1.63 -6.54
N VAL A 85 23.98 -0.31 -6.84
CA VAL A 85 24.95 0.60 -6.22
C VAL A 85 24.61 0.82 -4.75
N LEU A 86 23.33 1.04 -4.43
CA LEU A 86 22.89 1.27 -3.06
C LEU A 86 23.05 0.01 -2.19
N ASP A 87 22.73 -1.18 -2.72
CA ASP A 87 22.93 -2.46 -2.04
C ASP A 87 24.43 -2.73 -1.78
N GLY A 88 25.28 -2.36 -2.75
CA GLY A 88 26.74 -2.40 -2.55
C GLY A 88 27.21 -1.50 -1.41
N LEU A 89 26.65 -0.29 -1.29
CA LEU A 89 26.97 0.64 -0.20
C LEU A 89 26.41 0.18 1.16
N ILE A 90 25.33 -0.60 1.19
CA ILE A 90 24.82 -1.23 2.42
C ILE A 90 25.80 -2.28 2.93
N VAL A 91 26.30 -3.16 2.04
CA VAL A 91 27.19 -4.28 2.41
C VAL A 91 28.61 -3.80 2.70
N SER A 92 29.13 -2.89 1.87
CA SER A 92 30.47 -2.33 2.00
C SER A 92 30.45 -0.82 1.83
N PRO A 93 30.23 -0.07 2.93
CA PRO A 93 30.26 1.40 2.88
C PRO A 93 31.66 1.95 2.59
N GLY A 94 32.71 1.14 2.73
CA GLY A 94 34.09 1.55 2.52
C GLY A 94 34.45 2.78 3.36
N ASN A 95 34.95 3.83 2.71
CA ASN A 95 35.34 5.10 3.34
C ASN A 95 34.22 6.16 3.37
N PHE A 96 32.97 5.76 3.08
CA PHE A 96 31.83 6.66 3.04
C PHE A 96 31.19 6.76 4.42
N GLU A 97 31.75 7.62 5.27
CA GLU A 97 31.27 7.84 6.65
C GLU A 97 30.09 8.82 6.74
N ALA A 98 29.77 9.51 5.65
CA ALA A 98 28.75 10.57 5.64
C ALA A 98 27.33 10.05 5.95
N CYS A 99 26.98 8.84 5.52
CA CYS A 99 25.75 8.18 5.97
C CYS A 99 25.80 6.66 5.81
N GLN A 100 25.17 5.97 6.77
CA GLN A 100 25.00 4.53 6.73
C GLN A 100 23.58 4.17 6.30
N ILE A 101 23.47 3.37 5.24
CA ILE A 101 22.17 2.91 4.71
C ILE A 101 21.75 1.66 5.48
N GLU A 102 20.49 1.61 5.89
CA GLU A 102 19.87 0.45 6.51
C GLU A 102 19.22 -0.45 5.47
N GLU A 103 18.38 0.14 4.62
CA GLU A 103 17.57 -0.60 3.65
C GLU A 103 17.19 0.29 2.46
N VAL A 104 17.02 -0.31 1.29
CA VAL A 104 16.47 0.33 0.11
C VAL A 104 15.21 -0.42 -0.33
N ARG A 105 14.12 0.30 -0.51
CA ARG A 105 12.83 -0.24 -0.95
C ARG A 105 12.36 0.42 -2.23
N GLN A 106 12.04 -0.41 -3.22
CA GLN A 106 11.26 0.05 -4.38
C GLN A 106 9.84 0.36 -3.93
N VAL A 107 9.28 1.50 -4.37
CA VAL A 107 7.92 1.93 -4.05
C VAL A 107 7.25 2.60 -5.27
N GLY A 108 6.04 3.11 -5.07
CA GLY A 108 5.34 3.92 -6.06
C GLY A 108 4.70 3.11 -7.19
N THR A 109 4.45 3.79 -8.30
CA THR A 109 3.78 3.26 -9.50
C THR A 109 4.59 2.17 -10.19
N PHE A 110 5.92 2.33 -10.22
CA PHE A 110 6.86 1.34 -10.77
C PHE A 110 6.71 -0.02 -10.10
N LYS A 111 6.82 -0.11 -8.76
CA LYS A 111 6.65 -1.38 -8.04
C LYS A 111 5.25 -1.98 -8.18
N LYS A 112 4.23 -1.13 -8.31
CA LYS A 112 2.83 -1.55 -8.45
C LYS A 112 2.47 -1.98 -9.87
N GLY A 113 3.34 -1.77 -10.86
CA GLY A 113 3.00 -1.99 -12.27
C GLY A 113 1.88 -1.07 -12.77
N THR A 114 1.72 0.10 -12.14
CA THR A 114 0.66 1.09 -12.46
C THR A 114 1.26 2.35 -13.09
N MET A 115 2.37 2.18 -13.79
CA MET A 115 2.96 3.26 -14.58
C MET A 115 2.06 3.60 -15.76
N ILE A 116 2.10 4.85 -16.18
CA ILE A 116 1.31 5.35 -17.29
C ILE A 116 2.29 5.78 -18.39
N ALA A 117 1.93 5.51 -19.64
CA ALA A 117 2.68 5.96 -20.81
C ALA A 117 3.08 7.45 -20.72
N GLY A 118 4.31 7.76 -21.10
CA GLY A 118 4.85 9.13 -21.04
C GLY A 118 5.31 9.59 -19.65
N ASN A 119 5.03 8.86 -18.57
CA ASN A 119 5.47 9.18 -17.21
C ASN A 119 6.51 8.16 -16.71
N ASN A 120 7.74 8.29 -17.22
CA ASN A 120 8.81 7.33 -17.01
C ASN A 120 9.59 7.55 -15.70
N VAL A 121 8.90 7.54 -14.55
CA VAL A 121 9.47 7.85 -13.23
C VAL A 121 9.34 6.68 -12.27
N ALA A 122 10.43 6.33 -11.58
CA ALA A 122 10.46 5.35 -10.50
C ALA A 122 10.89 5.98 -9.18
N TYR A 123 10.42 5.40 -8.08
CA TYR A 123 10.69 5.88 -6.72
C TYR A 123 11.39 4.79 -5.91
N LEU A 124 12.52 5.15 -5.33
CA LEU A 124 13.26 4.35 -4.36
C LEU A 124 13.25 5.08 -3.03
N VAL A 125 12.97 4.34 -1.95
CA VAL A 125 13.08 4.85 -0.59
C VAL A 125 14.34 4.28 0.03
N VAL A 126 15.22 5.16 0.49
CA VAL A 126 16.45 4.80 1.20
C VAL A 126 16.25 5.10 2.67
N VAL A 127 16.34 4.08 3.50
CA VAL A 127 16.26 4.19 4.97
C VAL A 127 17.70 4.29 5.49
N LEU A 128 18.00 5.35 6.23
CA LEU A 128 19.31 5.59 6.82
C LEU A 128 19.30 5.21 8.30
N LYS A 129 20.40 4.61 8.79
CA LYS A 129 20.60 4.37 10.23
C LYS A 129 20.94 5.67 10.98
N THR A 130 21.55 6.61 10.27
CA THR A 130 21.96 7.92 10.78
C THR A 130 20.92 8.98 10.45
N LEU A 131 21.02 10.14 11.11
CA LEU A 131 20.14 11.28 10.82
C LEU A 131 20.28 11.72 9.35
N PRO A 132 19.15 12.02 8.66
CA PRO A 132 19.18 12.52 7.29
C PRO A 132 19.61 13.99 7.29
N THR A 133 20.92 14.25 7.33
CA THR A 133 21.49 15.60 7.17
C THR A 133 21.54 15.97 5.68
N LYS A 134 21.44 17.26 5.38
CA LYS A 134 21.49 17.75 3.98
C LYS A 134 22.81 17.37 3.30
N GLU A 135 23.91 17.54 4.02
CA GLU A 135 25.26 17.24 3.54
C GLU A 135 25.42 15.75 3.21
N ALA A 136 24.88 14.86 4.05
CA ALA A 136 24.94 13.42 3.81
C ALA A 136 24.14 13.01 2.56
N ILE A 137 22.97 13.61 2.35
CA ILE A 137 22.13 13.33 1.17
C ILE A 137 22.83 13.80 -0.11
N GLU A 138 23.45 14.99 -0.09
CA GLU A 138 24.21 15.50 -1.24
C GLU A 138 25.44 14.63 -1.54
N ALA A 139 26.18 14.21 -0.50
CA ALA A 139 27.32 13.31 -0.64
C ALA A 139 26.90 11.94 -1.19
N LEU A 140 25.78 11.38 -0.72
CA LEU A 140 25.22 10.13 -1.21
C LEU A 140 24.84 10.24 -2.69
N GLY A 141 24.16 11.32 -3.08
CA GLY A 141 23.81 11.58 -4.48
C GLY A 141 25.02 11.65 -5.40
N LYS A 142 26.07 12.39 -4.99
CA LYS A 142 27.34 12.46 -5.73
C LYS A 142 28.00 11.09 -5.84
N LYS A 143 28.04 10.32 -4.74
CA LYS A 143 28.67 9.01 -4.73
C LYS A 143 27.98 8.01 -5.66
N VAL A 144 26.65 7.99 -5.66
CA VAL A 144 25.86 7.15 -6.57
C VAL A 144 26.12 7.56 -8.02
N TRP A 145 26.11 8.86 -8.31
CA TRP A 145 26.36 9.39 -9.64
C TRP A 145 27.76 9.03 -10.19
N GLU A 146 28.81 9.20 -9.38
CA GLU A 146 30.17 8.81 -9.74
C GLU A 146 30.30 7.30 -9.98
N THR A 147 29.68 6.49 -9.13
CA THR A 147 29.73 5.02 -9.26
C THR A 147 28.99 4.54 -10.50
N LEU A 148 27.90 5.21 -10.90
CA LEU A 148 27.19 4.90 -12.15
C LEU A 148 28.03 5.28 -13.37
N LYS A 149 28.65 6.47 -13.38
CA LYS A 149 29.55 6.90 -14.47
C LYS A 149 30.74 5.96 -14.67
N LEU A 150 31.33 5.48 -13.58
CA LEU A 150 32.45 4.52 -13.64
C LEU A 150 32.04 3.19 -14.25
N LYS A 151 30.80 2.74 -14.00
CA LYS A 151 30.28 1.47 -14.54
C LYS A 151 29.88 1.59 -16.02
N GLU A 152 29.54 2.78 -16.51
CA GLU A 152 29.15 3.00 -17.91
C GLU A 152 29.84 4.24 -18.51
N PRO A 153 31.11 4.13 -18.93
CA PRO A 153 31.86 5.25 -19.53
C PRO A 153 31.49 5.52 -21.01
N LYS A 154 30.41 4.92 -21.53
CA LYS A 154 29.99 5.00 -22.94
C LYS A 154 28.51 5.35 -23.03
N GLU A 155 28.20 6.61 -22.75
CA GLU A 155 27.21 7.44 -23.45
C GLU A 155 27.68 8.89 -23.41
#